data_AF-A0A3M2STE9-F1
#
_entry.id   AF-A0A3M2STE9-F1
#
_cell.length_a   1.000
_cell.length_b   1.000
_cell.length_c   1.000
_cell.angle_alpha   90.00
_cell.angle_beta   90.00
_cell.angle_gamma   90.00
#
_symmetry.space_group_name_H-M   'P 1'
#
loop_
_entity.id
_entity.type
_entity.pdbx_description
1 polymer ?
#
loop_
_entity_poly.entity_id
_entity_poly.type
_entity_poly.pdbx_seq_one_letter_code
_entity_poly.pdbx_strand_id
1 'polypeptide(L)'
;ALLGRQHPHEAYDVAIDAYRASLATKSPQTENLSRLVLRAKQAIWAGKETGRLRAMNESLAAVEGLIEAELERGLQGLENRRENGEIGAVGAGEDAAALREEAERNVGNVREAFRVASGGEVQERIVPDYLVDGISFEIMHDPVVTLSGNSFDRVGIVKYIEQAGVDPITRAKMTVQDLRPNYALKAACEEFLDRNGWAVDW
;
A
#
# COMPACT_ATOMS: atom_id res chain seq x y z
N ALA A 1 0.85 -13.77 6.97
CA ALA A 1 -0.48 -13.59 6.38
C ALA A 1 -0.30 -13.13 4.92
N LEU A 2 -1.23 -13.43 4.02
CA LEU A 2 -1.10 -13.51 2.54
C LEU A 2 -0.25 -12.43 1.81
N LEU A 3 -0.06 -11.23 2.36
CA LEU A 3 0.87 -10.22 1.85
C LEU A 3 2.34 -10.68 1.77
N GLY A 4 2.78 -11.55 2.68
CA GLY A 4 4.13 -12.13 2.64
C GLY A 4 4.32 -13.23 1.58
N ARG A 5 3.27 -13.54 0.79
CA ARG A 5 3.27 -14.61 -0.23
C ARG A 5 3.12 -14.10 -1.66
N GLN A 6 3.36 -12.81 -1.92
CA GLN A 6 3.32 -12.22 -3.28
C GLN A 6 1.96 -12.33 -4.01
N HIS A 7 0.85 -12.50 -3.29
CA HIS A 7 -0.51 -12.50 -3.88
C HIS A 7 -1.31 -11.28 -3.41
N PRO A 8 -0.97 -10.06 -3.86
CA PRO A 8 -1.57 -8.84 -3.34
C PRO A 8 -3.05 -8.68 -3.77
N HIS A 9 -3.43 -9.22 -4.94
CA HIS A 9 -4.82 -9.24 -5.40
C HIS A 9 -5.73 -10.08 -4.50
N GLU A 10 -5.36 -11.33 -4.24
CA GLU A 10 -6.14 -12.20 -3.34
C GLU A 10 -6.22 -11.62 -1.92
N ALA A 11 -5.12 -11.01 -1.45
CA ALA A 11 -5.10 -10.34 -0.17
C ALA A 11 -6.07 -9.14 -0.13
N TYR A 12 -6.17 -8.38 -1.22
CA TYR A 12 -7.12 -7.27 -1.35
C TYR A 12 -8.56 -7.77 -1.33
N ASP A 13 -8.89 -8.78 -2.15
CA ASP A 13 -10.26 -9.32 -2.28
C ASP A 13 -10.78 -9.86 -0.95
N VAL A 14 -9.96 -10.62 -0.23
CA VAL A 14 -10.33 -11.14 1.09
C VAL A 14 -10.45 -10.01 2.12
N ALA A 15 -9.52 -9.04 2.08
CA ALA A 15 -9.49 -7.95 3.05
C ALA A 15 -10.67 -6.98 2.88
N ILE A 16 -11.08 -6.66 1.64
CA ILE A 16 -12.16 -5.71 1.38
C ILE A 16 -13.51 -6.29 1.81
N ASP A 17 -13.74 -7.59 1.60
CA ASP A 17 -14.96 -8.25 2.04
C ASP A 17 -15.03 -8.35 3.57
N ALA A 18 -13.92 -8.71 4.20
CA ALA A 18 -13.81 -8.71 5.67
C ALA A 18 -14.01 -7.30 6.25
N TYR A 19 -13.43 -6.27 5.61
CA TYR A 19 -13.60 -4.88 6.01
C TYR A 19 -15.08 -4.45 5.93
N ARG A 20 -15.77 -4.72 4.82
CA ARG A 20 -17.19 -4.40 4.65
C ARG A 20 -18.07 -5.08 5.71
N ALA A 21 -17.83 -6.36 5.97
CA ALA A 21 -18.54 -7.09 7.03
C ALA A 21 -18.26 -6.53 8.42
N SER A 22 -17.01 -6.15 8.70
CA SER A 22 -16.59 -5.52 9.96
C SER A 22 -17.23 -4.14 10.16
N LEU A 23 -17.32 -3.36 9.09
CA LEU A 23 -17.93 -2.03 9.09
C LEU A 23 -19.45 -2.11 9.35
N ALA A 24 -20.13 -3.09 8.74
CA ALA A 24 -21.56 -3.34 8.94
C ALA A 24 -21.88 -3.84 10.37
N THR A 25 -21.03 -4.69 10.93
CA THR A 25 -21.17 -5.21 12.30
C THR A 25 -20.65 -4.26 13.37
N LYS A 26 -20.12 -3.10 12.98
CA LYS A 26 -19.52 -2.09 13.88
C LYS A 26 -18.38 -2.66 14.73
N SER A 27 -17.65 -3.63 14.18
CA SER A 27 -16.59 -4.33 14.89
C SER A 27 -15.36 -3.43 15.13
N PRO A 28 -14.67 -3.52 16.27
CA PRO A 28 -13.42 -2.81 16.52
C PRO A 28 -12.29 -3.17 15.53
N GLN A 29 -12.40 -4.31 14.82
CA GLN A 29 -11.38 -4.75 13.87
C GLN A 29 -11.37 -3.96 12.56
N THR A 30 -12.31 -3.04 12.35
CA THR A 30 -12.42 -2.26 11.11
C THR A 30 -11.16 -1.45 10.81
N GLU A 31 -10.50 -0.87 11.81
CA GLU A 31 -9.25 -0.13 11.59
C GLU A 31 -8.09 -1.04 11.13
N ASN A 32 -7.96 -2.22 11.72
CA ASN A 32 -6.92 -3.17 11.31
C ASN A 32 -7.18 -3.68 9.89
N LEU A 33 -8.44 -3.92 9.56
CA LEU A 33 -8.85 -4.37 8.22
C LEU A 33 -8.70 -3.26 7.18
N SER A 34 -8.98 -1.99 7.50
CA SER A 34 -8.74 -0.88 6.57
C SER A 34 -7.26 -0.74 6.23
N ARG A 35 -6.37 -0.82 7.24
CA ARG A 35 -4.92 -0.83 7.02
C ARG A 35 -4.47 -2.00 6.14
N LEU A 36 -5.10 -3.18 6.28
CA LEU A 36 -4.79 -4.34 5.45
C LEU A 36 -5.21 -4.12 3.99
N VAL A 37 -6.41 -3.60 3.76
CA VAL A 37 -6.91 -3.27 2.42
C VAL A 37 -6.00 -2.24 1.76
N LEU A 38 -5.64 -1.16 2.47
CA LEU A 38 -4.76 -0.13 1.96
C LEU A 38 -3.40 -0.70 1.54
N ARG A 39 -2.76 -1.50 2.39
CA ARG A 39 -1.48 -2.16 2.07
C ARG A 39 -1.59 -3.08 0.87
N ALA A 40 -2.69 -3.83 0.75
CA ALA A 40 -2.90 -4.70 -0.41
C ALA A 40 -3.05 -3.88 -1.70
N LYS A 41 -3.83 -2.78 -1.68
CA LYS A 41 -3.98 -1.87 -2.82
C LYS A 41 -2.64 -1.23 -3.21
N GLN A 42 -1.86 -0.76 -2.24
CA GLN A 42 -0.52 -0.21 -2.46
C GLN A 42 0.43 -1.25 -3.08
N ALA A 43 0.39 -2.50 -2.63
CA ALA A 43 1.22 -3.58 -3.20
C ALA A 43 0.83 -3.91 -4.65
N ILE A 44 -0.48 -3.90 -4.98
CA ILE A 44 -0.96 -4.05 -6.36
C ILE A 44 -0.41 -2.90 -7.22
N TRP A 45 -0.52 -1.67 -6.73
CA TRP A 45 -0.04 -0.48 -7.45
C TRP A 45 1.48 -0.51 -7.66
N ALA A 46 2.26 -0.83 -6.63
CA ALA A 46 3.72 -0.96 -6.72
C ALA A 46 4.15 -2.04 -7.73
N GLY A 47 3.39 -3.14 -7.83
CA GLY A 47 3.59 -4.16 -8.86
C GLY A 47 3.36 -3.63 -10.28
N LYS A 48 2.24 -2.92 -10.51
CA LYS A 48 1.96 -2.26 -11.80
C LYS A 48 3.06 -1.26 -12.16
N GLU A 49 3.50 -0.49 -11.18
CA GLU A 49 4.49 0.56 -11.36
C GLU A 49 5.89 0.01 -11.63
N THR A 50 6.28 -1.07 -10.97
CA THR A 50 7.49 -1.83 -11.30
C THR A 50 7.44 -2.32 -12.75
N GLY A 51 6.32 -2.89 -13.19
CA GLY A 51 6.13 -3.28 -14.59
C GLY A 51 6.26 -2.11 -15.57
N ARG A 52 5.65 -0.96 -15.24
CA ARG A 52 5.73 0.27 -16.04
C ARG A 52 7.18 0.77 -16.17
N LEU A 53 7.92 0.81 -15.07
CA LEU A 53 9.31 1.27 -15.05
C LEU A 53 10.23 0.34 -15.87
N ARG A 54 10.05 -0.98 -15.75
CA ARG A 54 10.78 -1.96 -16.56
C ARG A 54 10.47 -1.82 -18.05
N ALA A 55 9.22 -1.56 -18.41
CA ALA A 55 8.83 -1.32 -19.80
C ALA A 55 9.38 0.00 -20.36
N MET A 56 9.57 1.01 -19.51
CA MET A 56 10.13 2.30 -19.91
C MET A 56 11.65 2.28 -20.10
N ASN A 57 12.37 1.45 -19.35
CA ASN A 57 13.83 1.40 -19.41
C ASN A 57 14.34 -0.04 -19.36
N GLU A 58 14.77 -0.54 -20.51
CA GLU A 58 15.29 -1.91 -20.67
C GLU A 58 16.55 -2.17 -19.82
N SER A 59 17.40 -1.15 -19.65
CA SER A 59 18.60 -1.27 -18.81
C SER A 59 18.25 -1.39 -17.33
N LEU A 60 17.28 -0.61 -16.85
CA LEU A 60 16.74 -0.75 -15.49
C LEU A 60 16.14 -2.15 -15.30
N ALA A 61 15.34 -2.62 -16.26
CA ALA A 61 14.76 -3.95 -16.22
C ALA A 61 15.82 -5.06 -16.15
N ALA A 62 16.88 -4.95 -16.96
CA ALA A 62 17.98 -5.90 -16.97
C ALA A 62 18.72 -5.92 -15.62
N VAL A 63 19.03 -4.75 -15.04
CA VAL A 63 19.74 -4.66 -13.77
C VAL A 63 18.88 -5.17 -12.61
N GLU A 64 17.59 -4.81 -12.54
CA GLU A 64 16.68 -5.37 -11.53
C GLU A 64 16.56 -6.89 -11.67
N GLY A 65 16.47 -7.41 -12.90
CA GLY A 65 16.43 -8.85 -13.17
C GLY A 65 17.70 -9.59 -12.72
N LEU A 66 18.87 -8.95 -12.82
CA LEU A 66 20.12 -9.52 -12.29
C LEU A 66 20.12 -9.60 -10.76
N ILE A 67 19.56 -8.58 -10.08
CA ILE A 67 19.43 -8.58 -8.62
C ILE A 67 18.45 -9.66 -8.17
N GLU A 68 17.32 -9.80 -8.86
CA GLU A 68 16.32 -10.84 -8.58
C GLU A 68 16.92 -12.25 -8.77
N ALA A 69 17.66 -12.48 -9.86
CA ALA A 69 18.32 -13.74 -10.13
C ALA A 69 19.41 -14.07 -9.09
N GLU A 70 20.12 -13.07 -8.57
CA GLU A 70 21.10 -13.26 -7.51
C GLU A 70 20.43 -13.64 -6.18
N LEU A 71 19.34 -12.94 -5.83
CA LEU A 71 18.54 -13.27 -4.66
C LEU A 71 18.01 -14.71 -4.73
N GLU A 72 17.45 -15.11 -5.88
CA GLU A 72 16.92 -16.47 -6.07
C GLU A 72 18.00 -17.53 -5.93
N ARG A 73 19.19 -17.32 -6.53
CA ARG A 73 20.35 -18.20 -6.34
C ARG A 73 20.76 -18.31 -4.86
N GLY A 74 20.81 -17.19 -4.15
CA GLY A 74 21.16 -17.14 -2.73
C GLY A 74 20.15 -17.91 -1.87
N LEU A 75 18.85 -17.70 -2.10
CA LEU A 75 17.78 -18.40 -1.39
C LEU A 75 17.82 -19.91 -1.65
N GLN A 76 17.98 -20.34 -2.91
CA GLN A 76 18.12 -21.75 -3.26
C GLN A 76 19.34 -22.38 -2.59
N GLY A 77 20.46 -21.65 -2.52
CA GLY A 77 21.66 -22.07 -1.81
C GLY A 77 21.40 -22.32 -0.31
N LEU A 78 20.65 -21.43 0.35
CA LEU A 78 20.27 -21.60 1.75
C LEU A 78 19.32 -22.79 1.95
N GLU A 79 18.35 -22.98 1.05
CA GLU A 79 17.44 -24.12 1.11
C GLU A 79 18.20 -25.45 1.00
N ASN A 80 19.13 -25.56 0.05
CA ASN A 80 19.97 -26.75 -0.11
C ASN A 80 20.82 -27.03 1.14
N ARG A 81 21.45 -26.01 1.73
CA ARG A 81 22.24 -26.14 2.98
C ARG A 81 21.37 -26.57 4.15
N ARG A 82 20.13 -26.09 4.22
CA ARG A 82 19.15 -26.50 5.24
C ARG A 82 18.75 -27.96 5.07
N GLU A 83 18.47 -28.39 3.84
CA GLU A 83 18.12 -29.80 3.54
C GLU A 83 19.26 -30.76 3.83
N ASN A 84 20.51 -30.34 3.59
CA ASN A 84 21.71 -31.09 3.93
C ASN A 84 22.04 -31.08 5.45
N GLY A 85 21.28 -30.35 6.26
CA GLY A 85 21.48 -30.25 7.71
C GLY A 85 22.67 -29.39 8.14
N GLU A 86 23.24 -28.59 7.24
CA GLU A 86 24.38 -27.70 7.54
C GLU A 86 23.95 -26.45 8.32
N ILE A 87 22.70 -26.01 8.14
CA ILE A 87 22.11 -24.87 8.85
C ILE A 87 20.73 -25.23 9.42
N GLY A 88 20.44 -24.73 10.62
CA GLY A 88 19.13 -24.88 11.24
C GLY A 88 18.07 -23.98 10.60
N ALA A 89 16.79 -24.28 10.83
CA ALA A 89 15.67 -23.51 10.27
C ALA A 89 15.69 -22.01 10.65
N VAL A 90 16.14 -21.68 11.87
CA VAL A 90 16.26 -20.29 12.35
C VAL A 90 17.35 -19.56 11.59
N GLY A 91 18.57 -20.12 11.51
CA GLY A 91 19.68 -19.50 10.79
C GLY A 91 19.39 -19.35 9.29
N ALA A 92 18.77 -20.35 8.66
CA ALA A 92 18.32 -20.24 7.28
C ALA A 92 17.29 -19.10 7.09
N GLY A 93 16.41 -18.89 8.08
CA GLY A 93 15.44 -17.79 8.06
C GLY A 93 16.08 -16.41 8.19
N GLU A 94 17.06 -16.27 9.08
CA GLU A 94 17.82 -15.03 9.28
C GLU A 94 18.66 -14.68 8.04
N ASP A 95 19.40 -15.64 7.50
CA ASP A 95 20.20 -15.46 6.29
C ASP A 95 19.30 -15.09 5.09
N ALA A 96 18.15 -15.76 4.95
CA ALA A 96 17.20 -15.46 3.88
C ALA A 96 16.54 -14.08 4.05
N ALA A 97 16.36 -13.59 5.30
CA ALA A 97 15.87 -12.25 5.54
C ALA A 97 16.93 -11.20 5.16
N ALA A 98 18.20 -11.45 5.52
CA ALA A 98 19.32 -10.57 5.17
C ALA A 98 19.50 -10.46 3.65
N LEU A 99 19.43 -11.57 2.91
CA LEU A 99 19.50 -11.56 1.44
C LEU A 99 18.37 -10.74 0.81
N ARG A 100 17.14 -10.86 1.32
CA ARG A 100 15.99 -10.07 0.83
C ARG A 100 16.18 -8.58 1.11
N GLU A 101 16.62 -8.23 2.31
CA GLU A 101 16.88 -6.83 2.68
C GLU A 101 17.98 -6.21 1.80
N GLU A 102 19.05 -6.98 1.52
CA GLU A 102 20.12 -6.54 0.63
C GLU A 102 19.62 -6.35 -0.81
N ALA A 103 18.83 -7.29 -1.34
CA ALA A 103 18.24 -7.18 -2.67
C ALA A 103 17.31 -5.97 -2.78
N GLU A 104 16.42 -5.76 -1.81
CA GLU A 104 15.53 -4.60 -1.74
C GLU A 104 16.32 -3.28 -1.73
N ARG A 105 17.39 -3.21 -0.92
CA ARG A 105 18.28 -2.05 -0.86
C ARG A 105 18.97 -1.79 -2.20
N ASN A 106 19.45 -2.83 -2.87
CA ASN A 106 20.11 -2.72 -4.17
C ASN A 106 19.15 -2.28 -5.27
N VAL A 107 17.92 -2.81 -5.31
CA VAL A 107 16.86 -2.34 -6.20
C VAL A 107 16.58 -0.86 -5.96
N GLY A 108 16.44 -0.43 -4.69
CA GLY A 108 16.24 0.97 -4.33
C GLY A 108 17.37 1.88 -4.84
N ASN A 109 18.62 1.50 -4.65
CA ASN A 109 19.79 2.25 -5.13
C ASN A 109 19.81 2.36 -6.66
N VAL A 110 19.50 1.27 -7.37
CA VAL A 110 19.42 1.27 -8.83
C VAL A 110 18.31 2.18 -9.32
N ARG A 111 17.09 2.05 -8.77
CA ARG A 111 15.97 2.94 -9.12
C ARG A 111 16.31 4.41 -8.92
N GLU A 112 16.95 4.76 -7.81
CA GLU A 112 17.39 6.12 -7.53
C GLU A 112 18.43 6.63 -8.54
N ALA A 113 19.43 5.80 -8.89
CA ALA A 113 20.42 6.17 -9.89
C ALA A 113 19.79 6.44 -11.26
N PHE A 114 18.84 5.59 -11.69
CA PHE A 114 18.11 5.76 -12.95
C PHE A 114 17.16 6.96 -12.90
N ARG A 115 16.53 7.24 -11.76
CA ARG A 115 15.72 8.45 -11.57
C ARG A 115 16.55 9.71 -11.77
N VAL A 116 17.71 9.80 -11.10
CA VAL A 116 18.60 10.97 -11.24
C VAL A 116 19.11 11.11 -12.67
N ALA A 117 19.55 10.00 -13.29
CA ALA A 117 20.06 10.00 -14.66
C ALA A 117 19.00 10.39 -15.71
N SER A 118 17.73 10.07 -15.47
CA SER A 118 16.60 10.42 -16.34
C SER A 118 15.97 11.78 -16.02
N GLY A 119 16.52 12.56 -15.08
CA GLY A 119 15.93 13.84 -14.67
C GLY A 119 14.56 13.69 -13.99
N GLY A 120 14.25 12.50 -13.44
CA GLY A 120 13.01 12.21 -12.75
C GLY A 120 11.92 11.53 -13.59
N GLU A 121 12.16 11.25 -14.87
CA GLU A 121 11.17 10.56 -15.72
C GLU A 121 10.94 9.10 -15.28
N VAL A 122 12.01 8.41 -14.87
CA VAL A 122 11.98 7.04 -14.35
C VAL A 122 11.80 7.10 -12.83
N GLN A 123 10.61 7.54 -12.41
CA GLN A 123 10.21 7.64 -11.01
C GLN A 123 8.99 6.79 -10.73
N GLU A 124 9.04 6.05 -9.62
CA GLU A 124 7.91 5.33 -9.06
C GLU A 124 6.82 6.30 -8.61
N ARG A 125 5.60 6.07 -9.09
CA ARG A 125 4.40 6.85 -8.75
C ARG A 125 3.81 6.36 -7.43
N ILE A 126 3.81 7.21 -6.40
CA ILE A 126 3.34 6.87 -5.05
C ILE A 126 2.26 7.85 -4.63
N VAL A 127 1.12 7.32 -4.16
CA VAL A 127 0.05 8.11 -3.55
C VAL A 127 0.27 8.14 -2.03
N PRO A 128 0.41 9.32 -1.41
CA PRO A 128 0.55 9.43 0.04
C PRO A 128 -0.70 8.95 0.80
N ASP A 129 -0.49 8.11 1.81
CA ASP A 129 -1.56 7.49 2.62
C ASP A 129 -2.56 8.49 3.20
N TYR A 130 -2.09 9.68 3.59
CA TYR A 130 -2.94 10.71 4.20
C TYR A 130 -3.93 11.36 3.22
N LEU A 131 -3.76 11.15 1.92
CA LEU A 131 -4.71 11.58 0.88
C LEU A 131 -5.78 10.53 0.59
N VAL A 132 -5.59 9.29 1.09
CA VAL A 132 -6.46 8.15 0.81
C VAL A 132 -7.58 8.04 1.83
N ASP A 133 -8.80 7.88 1.35
CA ASP A 133 -9.99 7.68 2.15
C ASP A 133 -10.03 6.26 2.77
N GLY A 134 -10.31 6.18 4.07
CA GLY A 134 -10.38 4.91 4.80
C GLY A 134 -11.63 4.06 4.53
N ILE A 135 -12.58 4.54 3.71
CA ILE A 135 -13.81 3.82 3.35
C ILE A 135 -13.78 3.33 1.91
N SER A 136 -13.54 4.23 0.96
CA SER A 136 -13.45 3.93 -0.47
C SER A 136 -12.09 3.39 -0.88
N PHE A 137 -11.03 3.67 -0.12
CA PHE A 137 -9.64 3.41 -0.49
C PHE A 137 -9.24 4.11 -1.79
N GLU A 138 -9.80 5.28 -2.05
CA GLU A 138 -9.46 6.17 -3.16
C GLU A 138 -8.94 7.52 -2.64
N ILE A 139 -8.34 8.33 -3.51
CA ILE A 139 -7.95 9.69 -3.15
C ILE A 139 -9.21 10.50 -2.80
N MET A 140 -9.19 11.20 -1.67
CA MET A 140 -10.32 12.03 -1.22
C MET A 140 -10.52 13.22 -2.15
N HIS A 141 -11.78 13.48 -2.53
CA HIS A 141 -12.15 14.66 -3.32
C HIS A 141 -12.73 15.78 -2.46
N ASP A 142 -13.55 15.42 -1.46
CA ASP A 142 -14.09 16.37 -0.50
C ASP A 142 -13.91 15.87 0.93
N PRO A 143 -12.69 15.96 1.48
CA PRO A 143 -12.39 15.42 2.80
C PRO A 143 -13.15 16.17 3.90
N VAL A 144 -13.77 15.39 4.79
CA VAL A 144 -14.40 15.87 6.01
C VAL A 144 -13.80 15.15 7.22
N VAL A 145 -13.66 15.87 8.32
CA VAL A 145 -13.10 15.35 9.57
C VAL A 145 -14.22 14.99 10.55
N THR A 146 -14.09 13.84 11.21
CA THR A 146 -14.97 13.41 12.31
C THR A 146 -14.50 14.00 13.65
N LEU A 147 -15.31 13.86 14.70
CA LEU A 147 -14.93 14.30 16.06
C LEU A 147 -13.69 13.61 16.61
N SER A 148 -13.34 12.43 16.06
CA SER A 148 -12.12 11.70 16.44
C SER A 148 -10.87 12.21 15.73
N GLY A 149 -10.99 13.19 14.83
CA GLY A 149 -9.87 13.78 14.09
C GLY A 149 -9.49 13.03 12.80
N ASN A 150 -10.21 11.97 12.46
CA ASN A 150 -9.98 11.21 11.22
C ASN A 150 -10.69 11.88 10.04
N SER A 151 -10.03 11.93 8.88
CA SER A 151 -10.62 12.47 7.65
C SER A 151 -11.07 11.34 6.72
N PHE A 152 -12.20 11.55 6.07
CA PHE A 152 -12.80 10.64 5.09
C PHE A 152 -13.38 11.44 3.93
N ASP A 153 -13.58 10.80 2.78
CA ASP A 153 -14.34 11.43 1.71
C ASP A 153 -15.81 11.60 2.10
N ARG A 154 -16.38 12.79 1.85
CA ARG A 154 -17.76 13.14 2.25
C ARG A 154 -18.77 12.11 1.79
N VAL A 155 -18.68 11.62 0.55
CA VAL A 155 -19.71 10.72 -0.01
C VAL A 155 -19.76 9.41 0.77
N GLY A 156 -18.59 8.84 1.08
CA GLY A 156 -18.47 7.58 1.81
C GLY A 156 -18.92 7.70 3.27
N ILE A 157 -18.41 8.71 3.98
CA ILE A 157 -18.65 8.87 5.42
C ILE A 157 -20.08 9.30 5.76
N VAL A 158 -20.71 10.15 4.95
CA VAL A 158 -22.11 10.55 5.16
C VAL A 158 -23.02 9.33 5.07
N LYS A 159 -22.89 8.54 3.99
CA LYS A 159 -23.66 7.30 3.81
C LYS A 159 -23.45 6.34 4.98
N TYR A 160 -22.21 6.20 5.45
CA TYR A 160 -21.91 5.33 6.59
C TYR A 160 -22.59 5.81 7.88
N ILE A 161 -22.47 7.10 8.22
CA ILE A 161 -23.03 7.65 9.46
C ILE A 161 -24.56 7.61 9.44
N GLU A 162 -25.22 7.89 8.31
CA GLU A 162 -26.67 7.79 8.18
C GLU A 162 -27.19 6.38 8.48
N GLN A 163 -26.43 5.34 8.14
CA GLN A 163 -26.80 3.94 8.39
C GLN A 163 -26.40 3.45 9.78
N ALA A 164 -25.19 3.80 10.23
CA ALA A 164 -24.59 3.23 11.42
C ALA A 164 -24.75 4.08 12.69
N GLY A 165 -24.86 5.41 12.55
CA GLY A 165 -24.98 6.37 13.65
C GLY A 165 -23.74 6.48 14.54
N VAL A 166 -22.57 6.05 14.06
CA VAL A 166 -21.32 6.01 14.81
C VAL A 166 -20.13 6.36 13.92
N ASP A 167 -19.00 6.73 14.54
CA ASP A 167 -17.71 6.93 13.87
C ASP A 167 -17.13 5.57 13.35
N PRO A 168 -16.55 5.51 12.13
CA PRO A 168 -16.04 4.26 11.55
C PRO A 168 -14.90 3.59 12.32
N ILE A 169 -14.12 4.37 13.07
CA ILE A 169 -12.92 3.92 13.78
C ILE A 169 -13.28 3.70 15.25
N THR A 170 -13.71 4.76 15.92
CA THR A 170 -13.89 4.79 17.38
C THR A 170 -15.22 4.24 17.85
N ARG A 171 -16.20 4.12 16.94
CA ARG A 171 -17.58 3.70 17.24
C ARG A 171 -18.34 4.62 18.19
N ALA A 172 -17.78 5.80 18.48
CA ALA A 172 -18.49 6.83 19.22
C ALA A 172 -19.73 7.26 18.43
N LYS A 173 -20.86 7.49 19.14
CA LYS A 173 -22.08 7.99 18.51
C LYS A 173 -21.82 9.34 17.88
N MET A 174 -22.22 9.49 16.61
CA MET A 174 -22.14 10.76 15.90
C MET A 174 -23.20 10.84 14.82
N THR A 175 -23.41 12.04 14.31
CA THR A 175 -24.33 12.37 13.23
C THR A 175 -23.60 13.09 12.11
N VAL A 176 -24.24 13.21 10.95
CA VAL A 176 -23.70 13.94 9.79
C VAL A 176 -23.40 15.41 10.14
N GLN A 177 -24.14 15.98 11.10
CA GLN A 177 -23.94 17.36 11.55
C GLN A 177 -22.65 17.55 12.35
N ASP A 178 -22.01 16.48 12.82
CA ASP A 178 -20.74 16.53 13.53
C ASP A 178 -19.54 16.63 12.59
N LEU A 179 -19.73 16.32 11.29
CA LEU A 179 -18.68 16.41 10.29
C LEU A 179 -18.28 17.87 10.03
N ARG A 180 -16.98 18.11 9.88
CA ARG A 180 -16.43 19.42 9.51
C ARG A 180 -15.63 19.31 8.22
N PRO A 181 -15.77 20.24 7.26
CA PRO A 181 -14.95 20.24 6.05
C PRO A 181 -13.47 20.42 6.42
N ASN A 182 -12.58 19.65 5.79
CA ASN A 182 -11.14 19.78 5.94
C ASN A 182 -10.56 20.48 4.70
N TYR A 183 -10.62 21.81 4.68
CA TYR A 183 -10.19 22.60 3.51
C TYR A 183 -8.69 22.48 3.22
N ALA A 184 -7.85 22.32 4.24
CA ALA A 184 -6.41 22.16 4.06
C ALA A 184 -6.10 20.84 3.36
N LEU A 185 -6.72 19.74 3.80
CA LEU A 185 -6.56 18.44 3.16
C LEU A 185 -7.16 18.43 1.76
N LYS A 186 -8.28 19.12 1.55
CA LYS A 186 -8.88 19.29 0.22
C LYS A 186 -7.91 19.94 -0.76
N ALA A 187 -7.31 21.06 -0.36
CA ALA A 187 -6.31 21.74 -1.19
C ALA A 187 -5.09 20.84 -1.48
N ALA A 188 -4.66 20.03 -0.51
CA ALA A 188 -3.58 19.07 -0.70
C ALA A 188 -3.94 17.95 -1.68
N CYS A 189 -5.17 17.41 -1.61
CA CYS A 189 -5.67 16.43 -2.59
C CYS A 189 -5.75 17.04 -4.00
N GLU A 190 -6.29 18.25 -4.13
CA GLU A 190 -6.41 18.96 -5.40
C GLU A 190 -5.02 19.24 -6.01
N GLU A 191 -4.09 19.81 -5.24
CA GLU A 191 -2.71 20.04 -5.69
C GLU A 191 -2.01 18.75 -6.11
N PHE A 192 -2.24 17.65 -5.38
CA PHE A 192 -1.66 16.36 -5.72
C PHE A 192 -2.22 15.83 -7.04
N LEU A 193 -3.53 15.83 -7.24
CA LEU A 193 -4.18 15.36 -8.47
C LEU A 193 -3.80 16.22 -9.68
N ASP A 194 -3.71 17.55 -9.52
CA ASP A 194 -3.30 18.48 -10.59
C ASP A 194 -1.87 18.20 -11.07
N ARG A 195 -0.95 17.89 -10.14
CA ARG A 195 0.44 17.55 -10.47
C ARG A 195 0.61 16.12 -10.93
N ASN A 196 -0.29 15.23 -10.52
CA ASN A 196 -0.21 13.79 -10.71
C ASN A 196 -1.49 13.27 -11.36
N GLY A 197 -1.76 13.66 -12.60
CA GLY A 197 -2.97 13.20 -13.33
C GLY A 197 -3.08 11.67 -13.45
N TRP A 198 -1.97 10.95 -13.31
CA TRP A 198 -1.93 9.48 -13.24
C TRP A 198 -2.60 8.91 -11.98
N ALA A 199 -2.76 9.71 -10.93
CA ALA A 199 -3.27 9.24 -9.64
C ALA A 199 -4.78 8.98 -9.65
N VAL A 200 -5.48 9.39 -10.71
CA VAL A 200 -6.90 9.03 -10.95
C VAL A 200 -7.06 7.53 -11.17
N ASP A 201 -6.02 6.85 -11.65
CA ASP A 201 -6.03 5.40 -11.93
C ASP A 201 -5.55 4.54 -10.74
N TRP A 202 -5.22 5.16 -9.60
CA TRP A 202 -4.64 4.50 -8.41
C TRP A 202 -5.62 3.54 -7.75
#